data_AF-A0A2G4I381-F1
#
_entry.id   AF-A0A2G4I381-F1
#
_cell.length_a   1.000
_cell.length_b   1.000
_cell.length_c   1.000
_cell.angle_alpha   90.00
_cell.angle_beta   90.00
_cell.angle_gamma   90.00
#
_symmetry.space_group_name_H-M   'P 1'
#
loop_
_entity.id
_entity.type
_entity.pdbx_description
1 polymer ?
#
loop_
_entity_poly.entity_id
_entity_poly.type
_entity_poly.pdbx_seq_one_letter_code
_entity_poly.pdbx_strand_id
1 'polypeptide(L)'
;KEITDDRQLINELFLRIMNRPAKSGEIETTLKSWATLKADHVTVGGELVAYEKLYPELRAKREKQLASDLADAKGDLAAYEKEIAPREAKLDAEQKERTAKAEVELKRFNEQDFPKRLVEFEKKQDLKTAWSAFTTKNLKSTGDLKLEQQEDKSVVVTAGKAVRGEYTFSIETDLKELNALRLEALTDKRFPKNGPGRSPDGNFVLNEITLSVAPKDKPADAKKVELQKALADFSQDTFEVAKSIDGGNNRQQGWGIAPNGGATHWATYELKTPLTNTAGVVLTVKMTQLYNGGEDKGFTLGRFRLAGTATKTPGLSQSEDLRAVLAMPADLRAKEQKDAFEKIVRANDAELAKRNKELADSKKARPVDPQLKERQDSVKRLGEPLPADARLTNLKRASELSTKQLEQTRLIGAQDLAWALINNPAFLFNR
;
A
#
# COMPACT_ATOMS: atom_id res chain seq x y z
N LYS A 1 38.58 25.16 44.80
CA LYS A 1 38.93 24.77 46.19
C LYS A 1 37.91 23.73 46.63
N GLU A 2 38.36 22.62 47.18
CA GLU A 2 37.47 21.67 47.84
C GLU A 2 36.90 22.34 49.10
N ILE A 3 35.58 22.47 49.18
CA ILE A 3 34.90 22.91 50.41
C ILE A 3 34.62 21.62 51.16
N THR A 4 35.09 21.44 52.39
CA THR A 4 34.88 20.22 53.17
C THR A 4 33.77 20.36 54.21
N ASP A 5 33.43 21.59 54.59
CA ASP A 5 32.37 21.90 55.55
C ASP A 5 31.01 22.06 54.85
N ASP A 6 29.97 21.38 55.36
CA ASP A 6 28.65 21.40 54.74
C ASP A 6 27.93 22.74 54.89
N ARG A 7 28.16 23.48 55.98
CA ARG A 7 27.58 24.83 56.16
C ARG A 7 28.17 25.80 55.15
N GLN A 8 29.48 25.72 54.93
CA GLN A 8 30.17 26.49 53.90
C GLN A 8 29.71 26.12 52.50
N LEU A 9 29.53 24.83 52.22
CA LEU A 9 29.01 24.37 50.93
C LEU A 9 27.60 24.89 50.67
N ILE A 10 26.72 24.81 51.65
CA ILE A 10 25.35 25.34 51.56
C ILE A 10 25.40 26.86 51.33
N ASN A 11 26.19 27.60 52.10
CA ASN A 11 26.33 29.05 51.90
C ASN A 11 26.87 29.41 50.51
N GLU A 12 27.82 28.65 49.99
CA GLU A 12 28.36 28.82 48.64
C GLU A 12 27.33 28.53 47.54
N LEU A 13 26.45 27.55 47.74
CA LEU A 13 25.33 27.29 46.82
C LEU A 13 24.32 28.46 46.82
N PHE A 14 24.00 29.01 47.99
CA PHE A 14 23.17 30.22 48.09
C PHE A 14 23.83 31.44 47.43
N LEU A 15 25.14 31.64 47.61
CA LEU A 15 25.85 32.73 46.95
C LEU A 15 25.84 32.59 45.42
N ARG A 16 26.01 31.37 44.91
CA ARG A 16 26.07 31.12 43.46
C ARG A 16 24.71 31.15 42.79
N ILE A 17 23.67 30.66 43.46
CA ILE A 17 22.33 30.51 42.89
C ILE A 17 21.48 31.72 43.24
N MET A 18 21.54 32.19 44.49
CA MET A 18 20.70 33.27 44.99
C MET A 18 21.41 34.63 45.10
N ASN A 19 22.69 34.74 44.74
CA ASN A 19 23.49 35.96 44.85
C ASN A 19 23.48 36.62 46.26
N ARG A 20 23.28 35.81 47.31
CA ARG A 20 23.29 36.26 48.71
C ARG A 20 23.77 35.15 49.64
N PRO A 21 24.31 35.48 50.82
CA PRO A 21 24.61 34.45 51.82
C PRO A 21 23.33 33.73 52.28
N ALA A 22 23.49 32.46 52.66
CA ALA A 22 22.44 31.69 53.30
C ALA A 22 22.18 32.25 54.71
N LYS A 23 20.90 32.37 55.09
CA LYS A 23 20.53 32.68 56.48
C LYS A 23 20.78 31.46 57.36
N SER A 24 21.05 31.68 58.65
CA SER A 24 21.27 30.58 59.62
C SER A 24 20.15 29.53 59.58
N GLY A 25 18.88 29.95 59.57
CA GLY A 25 17.74 29.04 59.48
C GLY A 25 17.67 28.22 58.17
N GLU A 26 18.16 28.77 57.05
CA GLU A 26 18.21 28.07 55.75
C GLU A 26 19.29 26.99 55.75
N ILE A 27 20.46 27.30 56.35
CA ILE A 27 21.54 26.34 56.55
C ILE A 27 21.07 25.19 57.45
N GLU A 28 20.46 25.48 58.60
CA GLU A 28 19.95 24.45 59.50
C GLU A 28 18.87 23.58 58.86
N THR A 29 17.95 24.18 58.09
CA THR A 29 16.89 23.43 57.40
C THR A 29 17.45 22.52 56.32
N THR A 30 18.44 23.00 55.57
CA THR A 30 19.11 22.21 54.53
C THR A 30 19.88 21.03 55.13
N LEU A 31 20.65 21.26 56.20
CA LEU A 31 21.35 20.19 56.93
C LEU A 31 20.37 19.14 57.50
N LYS A 32 19.23 19.58 58.04
CA LYS A 32 18.18 18.67 58.51
C LYS A 32 17.59 17.84 57.39
N SER A 33 17.35 18.43 56.22
CA SER A 33 16.89 17.72 55.02
C SER A 33 17.92 16.68 54.54
N TRP A 34 19.20 17.05 54.46
CA TRP A 34 20.25 16.11 54.07
C TRP A 34 20.38 14.94 55.04
N ALA A 35 20.10 15.18 56.33
CA ALA A 35 20.09 14.14 57.35
C ALA A 35 18.93 13.14 57.21
N THR A 36 17.86 13.43 56.43
CA THR A 36 16.74 12.50 56.24
C THR A 36 17.05 11.40 55.24
N LEU A 37 18.01 11.58 54.31
CA LEU A 37 18.35 10.57 53.29
C LEU A 37 18.63 9.19 53.88
N LYS A 38 19.28 9.13 55.05
CA LYS A 38 19.53 7.88 55.78
C LYS A 38 18.25 7.28 56.37
N ALA A 39 17.35 8.10 56.89
CA ALA A 39 16.06 7.66 57.42
C ALA A 39 15.13 7.19 56.29
N ASP A 40 15.13 7.88 55.15
CA ASP A 40 14.36 7.52 53.96
C ASP A 40 14.86 6.20 53.37
N HIS A 41 16.18 6.00 53.31
CA HIS A 41 16.77 4.71 52.93
C HIS A 41 16.33 3.56 53.83
N VAL A 42 16.40 3.76 55.16
CA VAL A 42 15.95 2.76 56.13
C VAL A 42 14.45 2.46 55.94
N THR A 43 13.64 3.49 55.66
CA THR A 43 12.20 3.34 55.41
C THR A 43 11.94 2.51 54.15
N VAL A 44 12.53 2.87 53.00
CA VAL A 44 12.37 2.14 51.73
C VAL A 44 12.88 0.71 51.85
N GLY A 45 14.01 0.49 52.52
CA GLY A 45 14.54 -0.84 52.78
C GLY A 45 13.61 -1.69 53.66
N GLY A 46 13.06 -1.11 54.72
CA GLY A 46 12.06 -1.75 55.57
C GLY A 46 10.79 -2.12 54.81
N GLU A 47 10.28 -1.22 53.96
CA GLU A 47 9.12 -1.48 53.11
C GLU A 47 9.37 -2.59 52.08
N LEU A 48 10.56 -2.61 51.45
CA LEU A 48 10.95 -3.66 50.52
C LEU A 48 10.99 -5.02 51.22
N VAL A 49 11.68 -5.14 52.36
CA VAL A 49 11.77 -6.40 53.11
C VAL A 49 10.40 -6.88 53.58
N ALA A 50 9.56 -5.96 54.08
CA ALA A 50 8.20 -6.29 54.50
C ALA A 50 7.37 -6.79 53.31
N TYR A 51 7.48 -6.14 52.14
CA TYR A 51 6.73 -6.54 50.95
C TYR A 51 7.25 -7.84 50.34
N GLU A 52 8.56 -8.07 50.32
CA GLU A 52 9.18 -9.32 49.86
C GLU A 52 8.73 -10.53 50.69
N LYS A 53 8.50 -10.34 52.00
CA LYS A 53 7.94 -11.39 52.86
C LYS A 53 6.48 -11.72 52.52
N LEU A 54 5.68 -10.72 52.14
CA LEU A 54 4.27 -10.89 51.78
C LEU A 54 4.07 -11.38 50.34
N TYR A 55 4.99 -11.05 49.45
CA TYR A 55 4.86 -11.26 48.02
C TYR A 55 4.61 -12.73 47.61
N PRO A 56 5.28 -13.75 48.18
CA PRO A 56 5.03 -15.15 47.82
C PRO A 56 3.58 -15.58 48.04
N GLU A 57 2.96 -15.19 49.15
CA GLU A 57 1.57 -15.52 49.45
C GLU A 57 0.60 -14.80 48.50
N LEU A 58 0.85 -13.51 48.24
CA LEU A 58 0.06 -12.74 47.28
C LEU A 58 0.18 -13.32 45.86
N ARG A 59 1.39 -13.75 45.48
CA ARG A 59 1.66 -14.37 44.19
C ARG A 59 0.94 -15.71 44.06
N ALA A 60 1.08 -16.59 45.04
CA ALA A 60 0.40 -17.88 45.07
C ALA A 60 -1.14 -17.73 45.01
N LYS A 61 -1.71 -16.72 45.69
CA LYS A 61 -3.15 -16.43 45.61
C LYS A 61 -3.58 -16.01 44.20
N ARG A 62 -2.81 -15.14 43.53
CA ARG A 62 -3.08 -14.72 42.15
C ARG A 62 -2.93 -15.88 41.17
N GLU A 63 -1.91 -16.73 41.34
CA GLU A 63 -1.68 -17.91 40.49
C GLU A 63 -2.81 -18.93 40.63
N LYS A 64 -3.29 -19.17 41.87
CA LYS A 64 -4.45 -20.01 42.12
C LYS A 64 -5.72 -19.46 41.47
N GLN A 65 -5.95 -18.15 41.57
CA GLN A 65 -7.10 -17.51 40.93
C GLN A 65 -7.02 -17.65 39.40
N LEU A 66 -5.85 -17.33 38.81
CA LEU A 66 -5.63 -17.47 37.37
C LEU A 66 -5.87 -18.90 36.89
N ALA A 67 -5.42 -19.91 37.64
CA ALA A 67 -5.64 -21.31 37.32
C ALA A 67 -7.14 -21.69 37.35
N SER A 68 -7.89 -21.15 38.31
CA SER A 68 -9.36 -21.31 38.38
C SER A 68 -10.05 -20.65 37.18
N ASP A 69 -9.75 -19.37 36.94
CA ASP A 69 -10.34 -18.60 35.83
C ASP A 69 -10.03 -19.25 34.48
N LEU A 70 -8.81 -19.77 34.30
CA LEU A 70 -8.42 -20.49 33.09
C LEU A 70 -9.18 -21.82 32.94
N ALA A 71 -9.42 -22.54 34.03
CA ALA A 71 -10.20 -23.78 33.99
C ALA A 71 -11.66 -23.49 33.61
N ASP A 72 -12.26 -22.46 34.20
CA ASP A 72 -13.62 -22.02 33.89
C ASP A 72 -13.74 -21.54 32.44
N ALA A 73 -12.80 -20.73 31.97
CA ALA A 73 -12.76 -20.26 30.58
C ALA A 73 -12.61 -21.41 29.58
N LYS A 74 -11.81 -22.45 29.89
CA LYS A 74 -11.70 -23.65 29.06
C LYS A 74 -12.99 -24.46 29.04
N GLY A 75 -13.67 -24.56 30.19
CA GLY A 75 -14.98 -25.21 30.29
C GLY A 75 -16.05 -24.50 29.46
N ASP A 76 -16.14 -23.18 29.57
CA ASP A 76 -17.05 -22.34 28.79
C ASP A 76 -16.77 -22.42 27.28
N LEU A 77 -15.48 -22.37 26.89
CA LEU A 77 -15.09 -22.58 25.49
C LEU A 77 -15.57 -23.94 24.96
N ALA A 78 -15.29 -25.02 25.67
CA ALA A 78 -15.68 -26.36 25.23
C ALA A 78 -17.21 -26.55 25.17
N ALA A 79 -17.95 -25.96 26.12
CA ALA A 79 -19.40 -25.97 26.11
C ALA A 79 -19.95 -25.20 24.89
N TYR A 80 -19.40 -24.01 24.63
CA TYR A 80 -19.82 -23.18 23.51
C TYR A 80 -19.50 -23.82 22.15
N GLU A 81 -18.32 -24.44 22.01
CA GLU A 81 -17.94 -25.20 20.81
C GLU A 81 -18.95 -26.32 20.51
N LYS A 82 -19.40 -27.04 21.55
CA LYS A 82 -20.42 -28.08 21.41
C LYS A 82 -21.79 -27.52 21.03
N GLU A 83 -22.16 -26.37 21.59
CA GLU A 83 -23.41 -25.68 21.30
C GLU A 83 -23.51 -25.26 19.82
N ILE A 84 -22.45 -24.63 19.29
CA ILE A 84 -22.46 -24.09 17.93
C ILE A 84 -22.14 -25.13 16.84
N ALA A 85 -21.61 -26.30 17.21
CA ALA A 85 -21.17 -27.32 16.25
C ALA A 85 -22.21 -27.67 15.16
N PRO A 86 -23.53 -27.86 15.46
CA PRO A 86 -24.53 -28.12 14.43
C PRO A 86 -24.72 -26.94 13.46
N ARG A 87 -24.67 -25.71 13.98
CA ARG A 87 -24.79 -24.49 13.19
C ARG A 87 -23.58 -24.32 12.26
N GLU A 88 -22.38 -24.54 12.77
CA GLU A 88 -21.15 -24.47 11.97
C GLU A 88 -21.13 -25.54 10.87
N ALA A 89 -21.51 -26.78 11.19
CA ALA A 89 -21.61 -27.86 10.21
C ALA A 89 -22.61 -27.53 9.08
N LYS A 90 -23.75 -26.90 9.42
CA LYS A 90 -24.73 -26.44 8.43
C LYS A 90 -24.13 -25.36 7.53
N LEU A 91 -23.46 -24.36 8.09
CA LEU A 91 -22.84 -23.28 7.32
C LEU A 91 -21.72 -23.80 6.40
N ASP A 92 -20.96 -24.80 6.83
CA ASP A 92 -19.96 -25.48 5.99
C ASP A 92 -20.61 -26.25 4.83
N ALA A 93 -21.73 -26.95 5.09
CA ALA A 93 -22.48 -27.64 4.05
C ALA A 93 -23.06 -26.66 3.02
N GLU A 94 -23.65 -25.55 3.47
CA GLU A 94 -24.17 -24.49 2.60
C GLU A 94 -23.06 -23.85 1.76
N GLN A 95 -21.86 -23.65 2.33
CA GLN A 95 -20.72 -23.15 1.56
C GLN A 95 -20.31 -24.15 0.47
N LYS A 96 -20.18 -25.43 0.80
CA LYS A 96 -19.85 -26.48 -0.17
C LYS A 96 -20.87 -26.55 -1.30
N GLU A 97 -22.16 -26.44 -0.98
CA GLU A 97 -23.23 -26.43 -1.98
C GLU A 97 -23.13 -25.20 -2.89
N ARG A 98 -22.89 -24.00 -2.34
CA ARG A 98 -22.68 -22.78 -3.14
C ARG A 98 -21.48 -22.92 -4.07
N THR A 99 -20.37 -23.47 -3.59
CA THR A 99 -19.18 -23.72 -4.43
C THR A 99 -19.50 -24.71 -5.54
N ALA A 100 -20.14 -25.84 -5.24
CA ALA A 100 -20.52 -26.83 -6.25
C ALA A 100 -21.45 -26.23 -7.33
N LYS A 101 -22.45 -25.44 -6.93
CA LYS A 101 -23.33 -24.72 -7.87
C LYS A 101 -22.56 -23.75 -8.76
N ALA A 102 -21.65 -22.96 -8.18
CA ALA A 102 -20.83 -22.00 -8.93
C ALA A 102 -19.90 -22.71 -9.93
N GLU A 103 -19.33 -23.87 -9.58
CA GLU A 103 -18.50 -24.68 -10.49
C GLU A 103 -19.31 -25.24 -11.66
N VAL A 104 -20.51 -25.78 -11.38
CA VAL A 104 -21.41 -26.29 -12.41
C VAL A 104 -21.85 -25.17 -13.37
N GLU A 105 -22.27 -24.02 -12.84
CA GLU A 105 -22.70 -22.90 -13.68
C GLU A 105 -21.56 -22.29 -14.48
N LEU A 106 -20.35 -22.16 -13.91
CA LEU A 106 -19.19 -21.68 -14.65
C LEU A 106 -18.82 -22.65 -15.78
N LYS A 107 -18.88 -23.97 -15.53
CA LYS A 107 -18.65 -24.98 -16.57
C LYS A 107 -19.70 -24.88 -17.68
N ARG A 108 -20.99 -24.87 -17.32
CA ARG A 108 -22.12 -24.72 -18.26
C ARG A 108 -21.97 -23.47 -19.12
N PHE A 109 -21.65 -22.33 -18.49
CA PHE A 109 -21.44 -21.07 -19.19
C PHE A 109 -20.30 -21.17 -20.21
N ASN A 110 -19.15 -21.73 -19.81
CA ASN A 110 -18.01 -21.90 -20.71
C ASN A 110 -18.29 -22.84 -21.89
N GLU A 111 -19.08 -23.89 -21.68
CA GLU A 111 -19.37 -24.90 -22.71
C GLU A 111 -20.51 -24.47 -23.65
N GLN A 112 -21.53 -23.78 -23.13
CA GLN A 112 -22.80 -23.56 -23.86
C GLN A 112 -23.03 -22.10 -24.26
N ASP A 113 -22.63 -21.14 -23.42
CA ASP A 113 -22.94 -19.72 -23.63
C ASP A 113 -21.75 -18.97 -24.23
N PHE A 114 -20.54 -19.22 -23.73
CA PHE A 114 -19.34 -18.52 -24.17
C PHE A 114 -19.02 -18.67 -25.66
N PRO A 115 -19.21 -19.84 -26.32
CA PRO A 115 -19.05 -19.93 -27.77
C PRO A 115 -19.96 -18.97 -28.55
N LYS A 116 -21.17 -18.68 -28.04
CA LYS A 116 -22.08 -17.69 -28.64
C LYS A 116 -21.56 -16.27 -28.44
N ARG A 117 -20.93 -16.00 -27.29
CA ARG A 117 -20.28 -14.70 -27.00
C ARG A 117 -19.17 -14.37 -27.99
N LEU A 118 -18.38 -15.37 -28.41
CA LEU A 118 -17.36 -15.18 -29.45
C LEU A 118 -17.96 -14.67 -30.76
N VAL A 119 -19.05 -15.30 -31.22
CA VAL A 119 -19.74 -14.92 -32.45
C VAL A 119 -20.40 -13.54 -32.33
N GLU A 120 -21.04 -13.25 -31.19
CA GLU A 120 -21.66 -11.95 -30.92
C GLU A 120 -20.62 -10.83 -30.84
N PHE A 121 -19.47 -11.10 -30.23
CA PHE A 121 -18.36 -10.16 -30.16
C PHE A 121 -17.84 -9.86 -31.56
N GLU A 122 -17.52 -10.88 -32.35
CA GLU A 122 -17.00 -10.72 -33.71
C GLU A 122 -17.92 -9.86 -34.60
N LYS A 123 -19.23 -10.09 -34.55
CA LYS A 123 -20.23 -9.32 -35.32
C LYS A 123 -20.27 -7.83 -34.98
N LYS A 124 -19.85 -7.43 -33.78
CA LYS A 124 -19.86 -6.03 -33.32
C LYS A 124 -18.59 -5.28 -33.70
N GLN A 125 -17.57 -5.96 -34.23
CA GLN A 125 -16.28 -5.34 -34.51
C GLN A 125 -16.30 -4.56 -35.82
N ASP A 126 -15.81 -3.32 -35.79
CA ASP A 126 -15.56 -2.51 -36.99
C ASP A 126 -14.16 -2.75 -37.55
N LEU A 127 -14.09 -3.23 -38.79
CA LEU A 127 -12.84 -3.46 -39.53
C LEU A 127 -12.51 -2.35 -40.54
N LYS A 128 -13.38 -1.33 -40.69
CA LYS A 128 -13.23 -0.27 -41.70
C LYS A 128 -12.30 0.84 -41.25
N THR A 129 -12.18 1.07 -39.95
CA THR A 129 -11.32 2.11 -39.39
C THR A 129 -9.84 1.74 -39.61
N ALA A 130 -9.15 2.53 -40.43
CA ALA A 130 -7.75 2.33 -40.75
C ALA A 130 -6.85 3.00 -39.70
N TRP A 131 -5.89 2.24 -39.17
CA TRP A 131 -4.89 2.70 -38.23
C TRP A 131 -3.49 2.51 -38.81
N SER A 132 -2.63 3.50 -38.61
CA SER A 132 -1.22 3.48 -39.01
C SER A 132 -0.34 3.37 -37.78
N ALA A 133 0.27 2.20 -37.57
CA ALA A 133 1.19 1.98 -36.46
C ALA A 133 2.47 2.82 -36.62
N PHE A 134 2.88 3.47 -35.54
CA PHE A 134 4.02 4.38 -35.50
C PHE A 134 5.29 3.68 -35.06
N THR A 135 6.41 4.00 -35.72
CA THR A 135 7.74 3.74 -35.16
C THR A 135 8.08 4.86 -34.19
N THR A 136 8.44 4.49 -32.97
CA THR A 136 8.86 5.45 -31.95
C THR A 136 10.38 5.61 -31.93
N LYS A 137 10.84 6.81 -31.59
CA LYS A 137 12.24 7.21 -31.49
C LYS A 137 12.48 7.93 -30.16
N ASN A 138 13.73 8.16 -29.81
CA ASN A 138 14.13 8.93 -28.62
C ASN A 138 13.44 8.43 -27.33
N LEU A 139 13.37 7.09 -27.18
CA LEU A 139 12.78 6.43 -26.03
C LEU A 139 13.52 6.83 -24.75
N LYS A 140 12.80 7.43 -23.81
CA LYS A 140 13.31 7.84 -22.50
C LYS A 140 12.36 7.36 -21.41
N SER A 141 12.93 6.95 -20.29
CA SER A 141 12.20 6.65 -19.07
C SER A 141 12.87 7.27 -17.86
N THR A 142 12.08 7.66 -16.87
CA THR A 142 12.63 8.05 -15.55
C THR A 142 13.07 6.81 -14.76
N GLY A 143 14.09 6.94 -13.92
CA GLY A 143 14.64 5.82 -13.16
C GLY A 143 15.60 4.98 -13.99
N ASP A 144 15.63 3.66 -13.75
CA ASP A 144 16.58 2.72 -14.36
C ASP A 144 15.96 1.86 -15.48
N LEU A 145 14.72 2.14 -15.89
CA LEU A 145 14.05 1.38 -16.94
C LEU A 145 14.70 1.62 -18.29
N LYS A 146 14.82 0.55 -19.09
CA LYS A 146 15.26 0.60 -20.48
C LYS A 146 14.11 0.23 -21.40
N LEU A 147 13.85 1.08 -22.39
CA LEU A 147 12.82 0.92 -23.40
C LEU A 147 13.46 0.60 -24.76
N GLU A 148 12.94 -0.39 -25.47
CA GLU A 148 13.45 -0.79 -26.78
C GLU A 148 12.32 -0.90 -27.82
N GLN A 149 12.53 -0.29 -28.98
CA GLN A 149 11.66 -0.40 -30.15
C GLN A 149 11.81 -1.81 -30.77
N GLN A 150 10.69 -2.44 -31.07
CA GLN A 150 10.60 -3.77 -31.69
C GLN A 150 10.19 -3.67 -33.17
N GLU A 151 10.44 -4.75 -33.93
CA GLU A 151 10.14 -4.85 -35.37
C GLU A 151 8.63 -4.72 -35.69
N ASP A 152 7.77 -5.22 -34.79
CA ASP A 152 6.31 -5.11 -34.88
C ASP A 152 5.77 -3.73 -34.49
N LYS A 153 6.66 -2.75 -34.40
CA LYS A 153 6.44 -1.36 -33.98
C LYS A 153 6.03 -1.18 -32.51
N SER A 154 6.03 -2.24 -31.70
CA SER A 154 5.85 -2.09 -30.25
C SER A 154 7.12 -1.58 -29.56
N VAL A 155 6.97 -1.07 -28.35
CA VAL A 155 8.04 -0.71 -27.43
C VAL A 155 7.94 -1.63 -26.22
N VAL A 156 9.06 -2.18 -25.76
CA VAL A 156 9.12 -3.09 -24.62
C VAL A 156 10.14 -2.59 -23.58
N VAL A 157 9.81 -2.75 -22.31
CA VAL A 157 10.74 -2.58 -21.20
C VAL A 157 11.64 -3.81 -21.13
N THR A 158 12.94 -3.66 -21.36
CA THR A 158 13.90 -4.80 -21.39
C THR A 158 14.72 -4.95 -20.12
N ALA A 159 14.84 -3.88 -19.33
CA ALA A 159 15.59 -3.89 -18.07
C ALA A 159 15.12 -2.81 -17.10
N GLY A 160 15.62 -2.90 -15.86
CA GLY A 160 15.37 -1.96 -14.77
C GLY A 160 14.29 -2.43 -13.78
N LYS A 161 14.32 -1.84 -12.59
CA LYS A 161 13.47 -2.23 -11.45
C LYS A 161 12.53 -1.12 -10.98
N ALA A 162 12.63 0.09 -11.53
CA ALA A 162 11.73 1.17 -11.14
C ALA A 162 10.26 0.75 -11.30
N VAL A 163 9.52 0.89 -10.20
CA VAL A 163 8.12 0.48 -10.10
C VAL A 163 7.15 1.57 -10.59
N ARG A 164 7.67 2.77 -10.79
CA ARG A 164 6.96 3.97 -11.24
C ARG A 164 7.85 4.76 -12.16
N GLY A 165 7.25 5.49 -13.09
CA GLY A 165 8.01 6.40 -13.92
C GLY A 165 7.20 7.06 -15.03
N GLU A 166 7.89 7.84 -15.83
CA GLU A 166 7.36 8.47 -17.01
C GLU A 166 8.08 7.92 -18.24
N TYR A 167 7.34 7.63 -19.32
CA TYR A 167 7.89 7.28 -20.62
C TYR A 167 7.70 8.46 -21.56
N THR A 168 8.79 8.90 -22.21
CA THR A 168 8.76 9.98 -23.19
C THR A 168 9.42 9.50 -24.46
N PHE A 169 8.75 9.69 -25.60
CA PHE A 169 9.28 9.29 -26.90
C PHE A 169 8.70 10.15 -28.01
N SER A 170 9.35 10.14 -29.16
CA SER A 170 8.96 10.92 -30.33
C SER A 170 8.55 10.04 -31.50
N ILE A 171 7.61 10.51 -32.30
CA ILE A 171 7.18 9.87 -33.54
C ILE A 171 7.35 10.90 -34.66
N GLU A 172 8.10 10.53 -35.69
CA GLU A 172 8.12 11.29 -36.95
C GLU A 172 7.03 10.74 -37.86
N THR A 173 6.16 11.60 -38.37
CA THR A 173 5.08 11.17 -39.25
C THR A 173 4.77 12.19 -40.34
N ASP A 174 4.43 11.66 -41.51
CA ASP A 174 3.98 12.41 -42.68
C ASP A 174 2.47 12.21 -42.92
N LEU A 175 1.73 11.71 -41.91
CA LEU A 175 0.28 11.68 -41.95
C LEU A 175 -0.23 13.11 -42.18
N LYS A 176 -1.05 13.26 -43.23
CA LYS A 176 -1.66 14.55 -43.60
C LYS A 176 -2.70 15.00 -42.59
N GLU A 177 -3.36 14.04 -41.96
CA GLU A 177 -4.40 14.27 -40.97
C GLU A 177 -4.27 13.26 -39.83
N LEU A 178 -4.40 13.74 -38.58
CA LEU A 178 -4.47 12.91 -37.38
C LEU A 178 -5.66 13.37 -36.53
N ASN A 179 -6.62 12.45 -36.34
CA ASN A 179 -7.83 12.67 -35.57
C ASN A 179 -7.82 11.93 -34.22
N ALA A 180 -7.10 10.81 -34.11
CA ALA A 180 -6.99 10.07 -32.86
C ALA A 180 -5.69 9.27 -32.76
N LEU A 181 -5.29 8.97 -31.53
CA LEU A 181 -4.28 7.98 -31.19
C LEU A 181 -4.92 6.69 -30.67
N ARG A 182 -4.31 5.55 -30.95
CA ARG A 182 -4.58 4.27 -30.27
C ARG A 182 -3.35 3.85 -29.51
N LEU A 183 -3.51 3.51 -28.23
CA LEU A 183 -2.52 2.86 -27.38
C LEU A 183 -2.93 1.41 -27.18
N GLU A 184 -2.09 0.49 -27.62
CA GLU A 184 -2.24 -0.94 -27.34
C GLU A 184 -1.28 -1.31 -26.21
N ALA A 185 -1.80 -1.97 -25.17
CA ALA A 185 -1.06 -2.57 -24.07
C ALA A 185 -0.95 -4.07 -24.37
N LEU A 186 0.24 -4.54 -24.76
CA LEU A 186 0.45 -5.85 -25.39
C LEU A 186 1.02 -6.88 -24.41
N THR A 187 0.50 -8.11 -24.43
CA THR A 187 1.03 -9.20 -23.61
C THR A 187 2.48 -9.54 -23.98
N ASP A 188 3.32 -9.83 -22.98
CA ASP A 188 4.67 -10.34 -23.19
C ASP A 188 5.05 -11.32 -22.08
N LYS A 189 5.70 -12.44 -22.44
CA LYS A 189 6.09 -13.48 -21.47
C LYS A 189 7.14 -13.01 -20.47
N ARG A 190 7.81 -11.88 -20.74
CA ARG A 190 8.78 -11.24 -19.82
C ARG A 190 8.11 -10.67 -18.57
N PHE A 191 6.81 -10.41 -18.61
CA PHE A 191 6.09 -9.75 -17.52
C PHE A 191 5.21 -10.72 -16.73
N PRO A 192 4.92 -10.41 -15.45
CA PRO A 192 4.07 -11.26 -14.63
C PRO A 192 2.72 -11.55 -15.30
N LYS A 193 2.24 -12.78 -15.16
CA LYS A 193 0.99 -13.27 -15.77
C LYS A 193 0.91 -13.12 -17.30
N ASN A 194 2.06 -12.99 -17.98
CA ASN A 194 2.16 -12.66 -19.42
C ASN A 194 1.52 -11.31 -19.75
N GLY A 195 1.53 -10.38 -18.80
CA GLY A 195 0.70 -9.19 -18.85
C GLY A 195 1.31 -7.99 -19.53
N PRO A 196 0.48 -7.08 -20.04
CA PRO A 196 1.01 -5.86 -20.65
C PRO A 196 1.59 -4.91 -19.61
N GLY A 197 1.25 -5.06 -18.33
CA GLY A 197 1.82 -4.32 -17.21
C GLY A 197 2.83 -5.13 -16.39
N ARG A 198 3.61 -4.43 -15.57
CA ARG A 198 4.73 -4.99 -14.79
C ARG A 198 4.36 -5.33 -13.34
N SER A 199 3.12 -5.12 -12.90
CA SER A 199 2.70 -5.50 -11.55
C SER A 199 2.56 -7.02 -11.42
N PRO A 200 2.54 -7.60 -10.20
CA PRO A 200 2.47 -9.05 -10.02
C PRO A 200 1.27 -9.75 -10.68
N ASP A 201 0.16 -9.04 -10.86
CA ASP A 201 -1.05 -9.48 -11.54
C ASP A 201 -1.11 -9.11 -13.04
N GLY A 202 -0.04 -8.49 -13.58
CA GLY A 202 0.06 -8.06 -14.98
C GLY A 202 -0.62 -6.72 -15.29
N ASN A 203 -1.09 -6.01 -14.26
CA ASN A 203 -1.75 -4.72 -14.35
C ASN A 203 -0.75 -3.57 -14.58
N PHE A 204 -1.26 -2.44 -15.07
CA PHE A 204 -0.59 -1.15 -15.11
C PHE A 204 -1.58 -0.07 -14.67
N VAL A 205 -1.08 1.11 -14.30
CA VAL A 205 -1.94 2.28 -14.11
C VAL A 205 -1.33 3.46 -14.86
N LEU A 206 -1.96 3.83 -15.97
CA LEU A 206 -1.58 5.01 -16.76
C LEU A 206 -2.29 6.23 -16.17
N ASN A 207 -1.57 7.02 -15.39
CA ASN A 207 -2.11 8.23 -14.76
C ASN A 207 -2.42 9.31 -15.79
N GLU A 208 -1.54 9.51 -16.78
CA GLU A 208 -1.74 10.56 -17.78
C GLU A 208 -1.01 10.22 -19.09
N ILE A 209 -1.63 10.48 -20.23
CA ILE A 209 -0.99 10.50 -21.54
C ILE A 209 -1.15 11.88 -22.19
N THR A 210 -0.02 12.52 -22.49
CA THR A 210 -0.02 13.83 -23.17
C THR A 210 0.67 13.74 -24.53
N LEU A 211 0.19 14.57 -25.45
CA LEU A 211 0.68 14.69 -26.81
C LEU A 211 1.09 16.14 -27.09
N SER A 212 2.24 16.33 -27.72
CA SER A 212 2.61 17.60 -28.35
C SER A 212 3.07 17.37 -29.79
N VAL A 213 2.99 18.43 -30.61
CA VAL A 213 3.37 18.42 -32.02
C VAL A 213 4.31 19.58 -32.31
N ALA A 214 5.34 19.33 -33.11
CA ALA A 214 6.23 20.34 -33.66
C ALA A 214 6.46 20.09 -35.16
N PRO A 215 6.70 21.13 -35.98
CA PRO A 215 7.22 20.96 -37.34
C PRO A 215 8.53 20.17 -37.32
N LYS A 216 8.75 19.32 -38.33
CA LYS A 216 9.95 18.45 -38.38
C LYS A 216 11.26 19.24 -38.48
N ASP A 217 11.23 20.39 -39.13
CA ASP A 217 12.35 21.34 -39.28
C ASP A 217 12.53 22.26 -38.07
N LYS A 218 11.53 22.35 -37.18
CA LYS A 218 11.54 23.22 -35.98
C LYS A 218 11.02 22.48 -34.75
N PRO A 219 11.73 21.45 -34.26
CA PRO A 219 11.29 20.65 -33.11
C PRO A 219 11.17 21.44 -31.80
N ALA A 220 11.78 22.63 -31.70
CA ALA A 220 11.64 23.53 -30.56
C ALA A 220 10.27 24.22 -30.49
N ASP A 221 9.53 24.31 -31.60
CA ASP A 221 8.23 24.99 -31.68
C ASP A 221 7.08 24.06 -31.28
N ALA A 222 7.28 23.27 -30.22
CA ALA A 222 6.33 22.26 -29.78
C ALA A 222 5.06 22.88 -29.16
N LYS A 223 3.90 22.44 -29.63
CA LYS A 223 2.58 22.85 -29.13
C LYS A 223 1.85 21.66 -28.54
N LYS A 224 1.19 21.86 -27.39
CA LYS A 224 0.34 20.83 -26.77
C LYS A 224 -0.84 20.51 -27.70
N VAL A 225 -1.17 19.24 -27.81
CA VAL A 225 -2.36 18.74 -28.50
C VAL A 225 -3.34 18.25 -27.44
N GLU A 226 -4.53 18.85 -27.40
CA GLU A 226 -5.57 18.45 -26.45
C GLU A 226 -6.26 17.16 -26.91
N LEU A 227 -6.40 16.20 -25.99
CA LEU A 227 -7.20 14.99 -26.14
C LEU A 227 -8.55 15.23 -25.47
N GLN A 228 -9.66 14.84 -26.09
CA GLN A 228 -11.01 15.17 -25.60
C GLN A 228 -11.86 13.98 -25.19
N LYS A 229 -11.59 12.79 -25.73
CA LYS A 229 -12.39 11.59 -25.48
C LYS A 229 -11.49 10.37 -25.49
N ALA A 230 -11.64 9.54 -24.47
CA ALA A 230 -10.94 8.27 -24.37
C ALA A 230 -11.94 7.12 -24.28
N LEU A 231 -11.67 6.03 -25.01
CA LEU A 231 -12.40 4.77 -24.93
C LEU A 231 -11.40 3.64 -24.72
N ALA A 232 -11.76 2.60 -23.98
CA ALA A 232 -10.95 1.40 -23.80
C ALA A 232 -11.81 0.15 -23.91
N ASP A 233 -11.20 -0.97 -24.30
CA ASP A 233 -11.86 -2.27 -24.33
C ASP A 233 -12.23 -2.74 -22.91
N PHE A 234 -11.37 -2.40 -21.95
CA PHE A 234 -11.58 -2.66 -20.54
C PHE A 234 -11.11 -1.48 -19.68
N SER A 235 -11.78 -1.28 -18.55
CA SER A 235 -11.28 -0.46 -17.46
C SER A 235 -11.62 -1.13 -16.15
N GLN A 236 -10.63 -1.20 -15.25
CA GLN A 236 -10.86 -1.57 -13.87
C GLN A 236 -11.84 -0.58 -13.24
N ASP A 237 -12.70 -1.08 -12.34
CA ASP A 237 -13.63 -0.25 -11.57
C ASP A 237 -12.89 0.92 -10.90
N THR A 238 -13.40 2.15 -11.06
CA THR A 238 -12.80 3.43 -10.61
C THR A 238 -11.46 3.82 -11.28
N PHE A 239 -11.00 3.09 -12.29
CA PHE A 239 -9.80 3.38 -13.08
C PHE A 239 -10.13 3.47 -14.58
N GLU A 240 -11.16 4.26 -14.88
CA GLU A 240 -11.66 4.50 -16.23
C GLU A 240 -10.62 5.19 -17.10
N VAL A 241 -10.52 4.81 -18.37
CA VAL A 241 -9.55 5.38 -19.32
C VAL A 241 -9.59 6.91 -19.43
N ALA A 242 -10.75 7.54 -19.21
CA ALA A 242 -10.89 8.99 -19.21
C ALA A 242 -10.00 9.68 -18.15
N LYS A 243 -9.68 9.01 -17.05
CA LYS A 243 -8.75 9.49 -16.01
C LYS A 243 -7.30 9.54 -16.47
N SER A 244 -6.98 9.02 -17.66
CA SER A 244 -5.63 9.14 -18.25
C SER A 244 -5.46 10.39 -19.12
N ILE A 245 -6.49 11.24 -19.24
CA ILE A 245 -6.45 12.51 -19.99
C ILE A 245 -7.16 13.65 -19.25
N ASP A 246 -7.39 13.51 -17.94
CA ASP A 246 -8.12 14.50 -17.15
C ASP A 246 -7.21 15.64 -16.63
N GLY A 247 -5.90 15.55 -16.90
CA GLY A 247 -4.89 16.49 -16.41
C GLY A 247 -4.55 16.27 -14.92
N GLY A 248 -5.16 15.27 -14.28
CA GLY A 248 -5.04 14.94 -12.87
C GLY A 248 -3.97 13.89 -12.63
N ASN A 249 -2.84 14.30 -12.04
CA ASN A 249 -1.80 13.36 -11.60
C ASN A 249 -1.70 13.30 -10.08
N ASN A 250 -2.81 12.92 -9.42
CA ASN A 250 -2.85 12.72 -7.97
C ASN A 250 -2.17 11.41 -7.52
N ARG A 251 -1.60 10.63 -8.46
CA ARG A 251 -0.99 9.30 -8.24
C ARG A 251 -1.96 8.25 -7.68
N GLN A 252 -3.26 8.50 -7.69
CA GLN A 252 -4.29 7.60 -7.18
C GLN A 252 -5.24 7.11 -8.27
N GLN A 253 -5.30 7.81 -9.40
CA GLN A 253 -6.25 7.55 -10.49
C GLN A 253 -5.53 7.46 -11.83
N GLY A 254 -6.15 6.78 -12.79
CA GLY A 254 -5.63 6.58 -14.14
C GLY A 254 -6.37 5.43 -14.82
N TRP A 255 -5.93 5.06 -16.01
CA TRP A 255 -6.42 3.86 -16.68
C TRP A 255 -5.73 2.61 -16.12
N GLY A 256 -6.51 1.68 -15.59
CA GLY A 256 -6.02 0.39 -15.09
C GLY A 256 -6.85 -0.78 -15.64
N ILE A 257 -6.27 -1.98 -15.60
CA ILE A 257 -6.84 -3.19 -16.22
C ILE A 257 -7.01 -4.36 -15.27
N ALA A 258 -6.84 -4.21 -13.95
CA ALA A 258 -7.09 -5.34 -13.04
C ALA A 258 -8.57 -5.76 -13.05
N PRO A 259 -8.87 -7.06 -12.93
CA PRO A 259 -7.92 -8.18 -12.73
C PRO A 259 -7.40 -8.80 -14.05
N ASN A 260 -7.59 -8.14 -15.19
CA ASN A 260 -7.36 -8.67 -16.54
C ASN A 260 -5.93 -8.49 -17.07
N GLY A 261 -4.95 -8.39 -16.18
CA GLY A 261 -3.54 -8.20 -16.53
C GLY A 261 -2.91 -9.30 -17.37
N GLY A 262 -3.61 -10.35 -17.79
CA GLY A 262 -3.07 -11.40 -18.66
C GLY A 262 -3.38 -11.23 -20.14
N ALA A 263 -4.16 -10.23 -20.57
CA ALA A 263 -4.62 -10.06 -21.96
C ALA A 263 -4.13 -8.76 -22.59
N THR A 264 -4.20 -8.69 -23.92
CA THR A 264 -3.96 -7.43 -24.65
C THR A 264 -5.16 -6.52 -24.43
N HIS A 265 -4.90 -5.26 -24.12
CA HIS A 265 -5.90 -4.21 -23.96
C HIS A 265 -5.56 -3.02 -24.86
N TRP A 266 -6.53 -2.18 -25.17
CA TRP A 266 -6.26 -0.97 -25.94
C TRP A 266 -7.20 0.17 -25.58
N ALA A 267 -6.69 1.38 -25.78
CA ALA A 267 -7.42 2.61 -25.64
C ALA A 267 -7.30 3.46 -26.90
N THR A 268 -8.35 4.19 -27.24
CA THR A 268 -8.33 5.26 -28.25
C THR A 268 -8.50 6.61 -27.58
N TYR A 269 -7.79 7.61 -28.10
CA TYR A 269 -7.78 8.98 -27.61
C TYR A 269 -8.05 9.91 -28.79
N GLU A 270 -9.26 10.46 -28.86
CA GLU A 270 -9.64 11.43 -29.89
C GLU A 270 -9.01 12.80 -29.57
N LEU A 271 -8.41 13.41 -30.59
CA LEU A 271 -7.90 14.77 -30.49
C LEU A 271 -9.07 15.76 -30.51
N LYS A 272 -8.95 16.82 -29.72
CA LYS A 272 -9.94 17.91 -29.71
C LYS A 272 -9.96 18.68 -31.03
N THR A 273 -8.76 18.96 -31.56
CA THR A 273 -8.56 19.61 -32.84
C THR A 273 -7.73 18.67 -33.72
N PRO A 274 -8.24 18.25 -34.90
CA PRO A 274 -7.47 17.43 -35.82
C PRO A 274 -6.16 18.10 -36.19
N LEU A 275 -5.07 17.32 -36.22
CA LEU A 275 -3.80 17.85 -36.74
C LEU A 275 -3.80 17.69 -38.25
N THR A 276 -3.69 18.81 -38.96
CA THR A 276 -3.42 18.83 -40.40
C THR A 276 -1.97 19.18 -40.63
N ASN A 277 -1.30 18.38 -41.45
CA ASN A 277 0.12 18.52 -41.72
C ASN A 277 0.38 18.47 -43.24
N THR A 278 1.21 19.38 -43.71
CA THR A 278 1.61 19.47 -45.12
C THR A 278 3.09 19.14 -45.36
N ALA A 279 3.94 19.10 -44.32
CA ALA A 279 5.40 19.04 -44.45
C ALA A 279 6.10 18.03 -43.50
N GLY A 280 5.35 17.16 -42.82
CA GLY A 280 5.88 16.25 -41.80
C GLY A 280 5.94 16.90 -40.41
N VAL A 281 5.61 16.13 -39.37
CA VAL A 281 5.67 16.60 -37.97
C VAL A 281 6.39 15.61 -37.07
N VAL A 282 6.88 16.13 -35.94
CA VAL A 282 7.32 15.33 -34.79
C VAL A 282 6.25 15.41 -33.72
N LEU A 283 5.68 14.26 -33.37
CA LEU A 283 4.83 14.10 -32.21
C LEU A 283 5.70 13.69 -31.02
N THR A 284 5.52 14.32 -29.87
CA THR A 284 6.11 13.84 -28.61
C THR A 284 4.99 13.34 -27.71
N VAL A 285 5.13 12.09 -27.26
CA VAL A 285 4.19 11.45 -26.34
C VAL A 285 4.86 11.30 -24.99
N LYS A 286 4.16 11.69 -23.92
CA LYS A 286 4.56 11.44 -22.54
C LYS A 286 3.49 10.63 -21.82
N MET A 287 3.87 9.48 -21.28
CA MET A 287 3.03 8.59 -20.49
C MET A 287 3.49 8.60 -19.03
N THR A 288 2.64 9.03 -18.12
CA THR A 288 2.93 9.19 -16.70
C THR A 288 2.32 8.04 -15.91
N GLN A 289 3.15 7.31 -15.16
CA GLN A 289 2.80 6.06 -14.48
C GLN A 289 3.39 6.06 -13.06
N LEU A 290 2.85 6.93 -12.22
CA LEU A 290 3.27 7.22 -10.85
C LEU A 290 2.29 6.68 -9.78
N TYR A 291 1.36 5.81 -10.15
CA TYR A 291 0.34 5.27 -9.25
C TYR A 291 0.92 4.70 -7.94
N ASN A 292 0.31 5.06 -6.82
CA ASN A 292 0.76 4.71 -5.48
C ASN A 292 -0.02 3.50 -4.89
N GLY A 293 0.06 2.35 -5.57
CA GLY A 293 -0.60 1.11 -5.13
C GLY A 293 0.22 0.20 -4.19
N GLY A 294 1.24 0.74 -3.52
CA GLY A 294 2.22 0.01 -2.70
C GLY A 294 3.66 0.13 -3.23
N GLU A 295 4.65 0.11 -2.33
CA GLU A 295 6.05 0.46 -2.64
C GLU A 295 6.74 -0.48 -3.64
N ASP A 296 6.42 -1.77 -3.65
CA ASP A 296 7.10 -2.77 -4.49
C ASP A 296 6.32 -3.20 -5.74
N LYS A 297 5.19 -2.56 -6.04
CA LYS A 297 4.33 -2.95 -7.18
C LYS A 297 4.58 -2.07 -8.39
N GLY A 298 5.17 -2.67 -9.43
CA GLY A 298 5.48 -1.99 -10.69
C GLY A 298 4.27 -1.73 -11.59
N PHE A 299 3.43 -0.73 -11.29
CA PHE A 299 2.24 -0.39 -12.10
C PHE A 299 2.56 0.37 -13.40
N THR A 300 3.65 -0.01 -14.06
CA THR A 300 4.09 0.55 -15.35
C THR A 300 3.81 -0.46 -16.48
N LEU A 301 3.51 0.04 -17.66
CA LEU A 301 3.39 -0.74 -18.89
C LEU A 301 4.73 -1.42 -19.21
N GLY A 302 4.67 -2.71 -19.49
CA GLY A 302 5.79 -3.52 -19.94
C GLY A 302 5.96 -3.49 -21.45
N ARG A 303 4.89 -3.65 -22.23
CA ARG A 303 4.95 -3.56 -23.70
C ARG A 303 3.74 -2.83 -24.25
N PHE A 304 3.97 -1.93 -25.19
CA PHE A 304 2.92 -1.11 -25.77
C PHE A 304 3.17 -0.76 -27.24
N ARG A 305 2.15 -0.37 -27.98
CA ARG A 305 2.25 0.12 -29.37
C ARG A 305 1.34 1.32 -29.57
N LEU A 306 1.79 2.30 -30.34
CA LEU A 306 0.95 3.44 -30.74
C LEU A 306 0.60 3.39 -32.22
N ALA A 307 -0.61 3.84 -32.55
CA ALA A 307 -1.06 4.07 -33.91
C ALA A 307 -1.87 5.36 -34.01
N GLY A 308 -1.99 5.90 -35.23
CA GLY A 308 -2.80 7.08 -35.52
C GLY A 308 -3.80 6.81 -36.64
N THR A 309 -4.87 7.60 -36.69
CA THR A 309 -5.89 7.52 -37.75
C THR A 309 -6.34 8.90 -38.21
N ALA A 310 -6.70 9.00 -39.49
CA ALA A 310 -7.38 10.15 -40.08
C ALA A 310 -8.92 10.05 -39.93
N THR A 311 -9.47 8.94 -39.41
CA THR A 311 -10.91 8.83 -39.17
C THR A 311 -11.34 9.78 -38.06
N LYS A 312 -12.27 10.70 -38.35
CA LYS A 312 -12.71 11.77 -37.42
C LYS A 312 -13.26 11.26 -36.10
N THR A 313 -14.03 10.17 -36.13
CA THR A 313 -14.64 9.54 -34.94
C THR A 313 -14.42 8.03 -35.03
N PRO A 314 -13.22 7.53 -34.71
CA PRO A 314 -12.89 6.12 -34.88
C PRO A 314 -13.56 5.22 -33.82
N GLY A 315 -14.11 5.80 -32.75
CA GLY A 315 -14.61 5.05 -31.62
C GLY A 315 -13.51 4.21 -30.97
N LEU A 316 -13.88 3.07 -30.37
CA LEU A 316 -12.89 2.14 -29.82
C LEU A 316 -12.13 1.40 -30.93
N SER A 317 -12.82 1.01 -32.01
CA SER A 317 -12.28 0.15 -33.08
C SER A 317 -11.54 -1.09 -32.54
N GLN A 318 -10.70 -1.74 -33.34
CA GLN A 318 -9.93 -2.93 -32.91
C GLN A 318 -8.48 -2.56 -32.57
N SER A 319 -7.81 -3.40 -31.77
CA SER A 319 -6.34 -3.47 -31.77
C SER A 319 -5.83 -4.05 -33.10
N GLU A 320 -4.55 -3.89 -33.41
CA GLU A 320 -4.00 -4.42 -34.66
C GLU A 320 -4.00 -5.95 -34.68
N ASP A 321 -3.68 -6.59 -33.55
CA ASP A 321 -3.65 -8.05 -33.44
C ASP A 321 -5.07 -8.62 -33.63
N LEU A 322 -6.07 -7.98 -33.02
CA LEU A 322 -7.46 -8.38 -33.17
C LEU A 322 -7.95 -8.16 -34.61
N ARG A 323 -7.61 -7.03 -35.23
CA ARG A 323 -7.92 -6.74 -36.63
C ARG A 323 -7.34 -7.79 -37.56
N ALA A 324 -6.07 -8.17 -37.36
CA ALA A 324 -5.39 -9.18 -38.17
C ALA A 324 -6.06 -10.55 -38.06
N VAL A 325 -6.48 -10.95 -36.86
CA VAL A 325 -7.21 -12.21 -36.65
C VAL A 325 -8.59 -12.16 -37.30
N LEU A 326 -9.31 -11.04 -37.16
CA LEU A 326 -10.67 -10.88 -37.69
C LEU A 326 -10.71 -10.73 -39.22
N ALA A 327 -9.61 -10.31 -39.85
CA ALA A 327 -9.50 -10.27 -41.31
C ALA A 327 -9.51 -11.67 -41.96
N MET A 328 -9.22 -12.72 -41.20
CA MET A 328 -9.30 -14.11 -41.65
C MET A 328 -10.67 -14.72 -41.31
N PRO A 329 -11.29 -15.48 -42.23
CA PRO A 329 -12.46 -16.29 -41.92
C PRO A 329 -12.23 -17.21 -40.71
N ALA A 330 -13.23 -17.34 -39.84
CA ALA A 330 -13.08 -18.02 -38.55
C ALA A 330 -12.64 -19.49 -38.65
N ASP A 331 -13.06 -20.18 -39.70
CA ASP A 331 -12.69 -21.56 -40.04
C ASP A 331 -11.23 -21.68 -40.51
N LEU A 332 -10.67 -20.62 -41.10
CA LEU A 332 -9.28 -20.56 -41.59
C LEU A 332 -8.26 -20.06 -40.57
N ARG A 333 -8.70 -19.57 -39.39
CA ARG A 333 -7.79 -19.12 -38.33
C ARG A 333 -6.98 -20.29 -37.77
N ALA A 334 -5.67 -20.10 -37.62
CA ALA A 334 -4.78 -21.00 -36.91
C ALA A 334 -5.18 -21.10 -35.42
N LYS A 335 -4.72 -22.15 -34.73
CA LYS A 335 -5.07 -22.39 -33.33
C LYS A 335 -4.65 -21.21 -32.44
N GLU A 336 -3.45 -20.69 -32.65
CA GLU A 336 -2.89 -19.57 -31.88
C GLU A 336 -3.72 -18.29 -32.05
N GLN A 337 -4.26 -18.07 -33.26
CA GLN A 337 -5.13 -16.93 -33.55
C GLN A 337 -6.50 -17.08 -32.88
N LYS A 338 -7.06 -18.30 -32.89
CA LYS A 338 -8.30 -18.63 -32.17
C LYS A 338 -8.14 -18.43 -30.68
N ASP A 339 -7.05 -18.94 -30.11
CA ASP A 339 -6.73 -18.80 -28.68
C ASP A 339 -6.54 -17.32 -28.29
N ALA A 340 -5.85 -16.53 -29.13
CA ALA A 340 -5.65 -15.10 -28.89
C ALA A 340 -6.97 -14.30 -28.95
N PHE A 341 -7.83 -14.58 -29.93
CA PHE A 341 -9.16 -14.00 -30.02
C PHE A 341 -10.01 -14.35 -28.81
N GLU A 342 -10.07 -15.64 -28.46
CA GLU A 342 -10.83 -16.13 -27.33
C GLU A 342 -10.39 -15.46 -26.03
N LYS A 343 -9.08 -15.30 -25.83
CA LYS A 343 -8.51 -14.64 -24.66
C LYS A 343 -8.94 -13.19 -24.51
N ILE A 344 -8.99 -12.43 -25.62
CA ILE A 344 -9.48 -11.04 -25.61
C ILE A 344 -10.97 -11.01 -25.24
N VAL A 345 -11.78 -11.87 -25.84
CA VAL A 345 -13.22 -11.91 -25.54
C VAL A 345 -13.48 -12.34 -24.09
N ARG A 346 -12.73 -13.31 -23.57
CA ARG A 346 -12.82 -13.74 -22.15
C ARG A 346 -12.50 -12.61 -21.18
N ALA A 347 -11.47 -11.82 -21.46
CA ALA A 347 -11.08 -10.69 -20.62
C ALA A 347 -12.18 -9.62 -20.56
N ASN A 348 -12.94 -9.46 -21.65
CA ASN A 348 -13.96 -8.43 -21.80
C ASN A 348 -15.40 -8.91 -21.54
N ASP A 349 -15.61 -10.18 -21.17
CA ASP A 349 -16.94 -10.72 -20.87
C ASP A 349 -17.30 -10.53 -19.38
N ALA A 350 -18.20 -9.57 -19.12
CA ALA A 350 -18.62 -9.21 -17.77
C ALA A 350 -19.34 -10.35 -17.03
N GLU A 351 -20.07 -11.20 -17.73
CA GLU A 351 -20.80 -12.32 -17.12
C GLU A 351 -19.83 -13.44 -16.72
N LEU A 352 -18.82 -13.74 -17.56
CA LEU A 352 -17.73 -14.64 -17.21
C LEU A 352 -16.96 -14.13 -15.99
N ALA A 353 -16.64 -12.82 -15.95
CA ALA A 353 -15.97 -12.20 -14.81
C ALA A 353 -16.80 -12.35 -13.52
N LYS A 354 -18.11 -12.11 -13.60
CA LYS A 354 -19.05 -12.31 -12.48
C LYS A 354 -19.06 -13.76 -11.99
N ARG A 355 -19.15 -14.74 -12.89
CA ARG A 355 -19.17 -16.18 -12.52
C ARG A 355 -17.85 -16.63 -11.90
N ASN A 356 -16.72 -16.19 -12.44
CA ASN A 356 -15.41 -16.43 -11.83
C ASN A 356 -15.31 -15.83 -10.42
N LYS A 357 -15.84 -14.62 -10.22
CA LYS A 357 -15.91 -13.97 -8.91
C LYS A 357 -16.80 -14.74 -7.95
N GLU A 358 -18.00 -15.16 -8.36
CA GLU A 358 -18.90 -15.97 -7.54
C GLU A 358 -18.24 -17.28 -7.08
N LEU A 359 -17.53 -17.96 -7.98
CA LEU A 359 -16.77 -19.15 -7.63
C LEU A 359 -15.65 -18.85 -6.62
N ALA A 360 -14.85 -17.81 -6.88
CA ALA A 360 -13.77 -17.40 -5.98
C ALA A 360 -14.29 -16.99 -4.60
N ASP A 361 -15.36 -16.20 -4.55
CA ASP A 361 -16.00 -15.74 -3.31
C ASP A 361 -16.59 -16.93 -2.52
N SER A 362 -17.17 -17.93 -3.21
CA SER A 362 -17.68 -19.15 -2.54
C SER A 362 -16.58 -19.95 -1.84
N LYS A 363 -15.33 -19.88 -2.30
CA LYS A 363 -14.17 -20.59 -1.76
C LYS A 363 -13.46 -19.86 -0.62
N LYS A 364 -13.84 -18.61 -0.32
CA LYS A 364 -13.23 -17.84 0.78
C LYS A 364 -13.58 -18.47 2.13
N ALA A 365 -12.61 -18.53 3.04
CA ALA A 365 -12.86 -19.04 4.39
C ALA A 365 -14.01 -18.25 5.06
N ARG A 366 -14.92 -18.97 5.74
CA ARG A 366 -15.97 -18.32 6.52
C ARG A 366 -15.34 -17.56 7.69
N PRO A 367 -15.90 -16.41 8.08
CA PRO A 367 -15.49 -15.77 9.32
C PRO A 367 -15.74 -16.71 10.50
N VAL A 368 -14.81 -16.72 11.46
CA VAL A 368 -14.98 -17.42 12.73
C VAL A 368 -16.11 -16.76 13.51
N ASP A 369 -16.92 -17.55 14.21
CA ASP A 369 -17.94 -17.02 15.11
C ASP A 369 -17.33 -16.03 16.13
N PRO A 370 -17.86 -14.81 16.28
CA PRO A 370 -17.28 -13.79 17.16
C PRO A 370 -17.20 -14.22 18.63
N GLN A 371 -18.20 -14.94 19.13
CA GLN A 371 -18.27 -15.39 20.52
C GLN A 371 -17.33 -16.56 20.78
N LEU A 372 -17.12 -17.43 19.78
CA LEU A 372 -16.09 -18.46 19.82
C LEU A 372 -14.71 -17.80 19.88
N LYS A 373 -14.47 -16.79 19.03
CA LYS A 373 -13.20 -16.07 18.99
C LYS A 373 -12.89 -15.37 20.31
N GLU A 374 -13.87 -14.70 20.89
CA GLU A 374 -13.73 -14.05 22.20
C GLU A 374 -13.34 -15.04 23.31
N ARG A 375 -13.98 -16.21 23.35
CA ARG A 375 -13.66 -17.28 24.32
C ARG A 375 -12.25 -17.85 24.11
N GLN A 376 -11.87 -18.11 22.86
CA GLN A 376 -10.50 -18.53 22.52
C GLN A 376 -9.47 -17.48 22.97
N ASP A 377 -9.75 -16.20 22.75
CA ASP A 377 -8.87 -15.11 23.18
C ASP A 377 -8.82 -14.97 24.71
N SER A 378 -9.93 -15.24 25.41
CA SER A 378 -9.98 -15.28 26.87
C SER A 378 -9.10 -16.40 27.43
N VAL A 379 -9.23 -17.62 26.91
CA VAL A 379 -8.38 -18.77 27.29
C VAL A 379 -6.91 -18.46 26.99
N LYS A 380 -6.61 -17.86 25.85
CA LYS A 380 -5.25 -17.45 25.49
C LYS A 380 -4.68 -16.46 26.50
N ARG A 381 -5.40 -15.38 26.79
CA ARG A 381 -4.99 -14.33 27.72
C ARG A 381 -4.77 -14.86 29.14
N LEU A 382 -5.66 -15.73 29.61
CA LEU A 382 -5.53 -16.36 30.94
C LEU A 382 -4.42 -17.42 31.00
N GLY A 383 -3.99 -17.94 29.84
CA GLY A 383 -2.84 -18.84 29.72
C GLY A 383 -1.49 -18.13 29.73
N GLU A 384 -1.46 -16.80 29.65
CA GLU A 384 -0.21 -16.04 29.72
C GLU A 384 0.32 -15.98 31.16
N PRO A 385 1.64 -16.01 31.37
CA PRO A 385 2.22 -15.87 32.70
C PRO A 385 1.82 -14.55 33.36
N LEU A 386 1.51 -14.58 34.66
CA LEU A 386 1.22 -13.36 35.41
C LEU A 386 2.40 -12.38 35.29
N PRO A 387 2.14 -11.10 34.97
CA PRO A 387 3.19 -10.09 34.82
C PRO A 387 3.98 -9.90 36.12
N ALA A 388 5.13 -9.23 35.99
CA ALA A 388 5.90 -8.80 37.14
C ALA A 388 5.05 -7.89 38.05
N ASP A 389 5.19 -8.03 39.37
CA ASP A 389 4.46 -7.18 40.30
C ASP A 389 5.04 -5.76 40.30
N ALA A 390 4.20 -4.78 39.97
CA ALA A 390 4.61 -3.40 39.84
C ALA A 390 5.12 -2.82 41.17
N ARG A 391 4.52 -3.18 42.31
CA ARG A 391 4.94 -2.67 43.61
C ARG A 391 6.28 -3.24 44.02
N LEU A 392 6.50 -4.55 43.84
CA LEU A 392 7.79 -5.17 44.11
C LEU A 392 8.88 -4.54 43.22
N THR A 393 8.58 -4.37 41.93
CA THR A 393 9.50 -3.76 40.96
C THR A 393 9.87 -2.33 41.36
N ASN A 394 8.87 -1.54 41.76
CA ASN A 394 9.08 -0.16 42.20
C ASN A 394 9.89 -0.08 43.51
N LEU A 395 9.60 -0.92 44.50
CA LEU A 395 10.35 -0.96 45.76
C LEU A 395 11.79 -1.39 45.56
N LYS A 396 12.05 -2.39 44.72
CA LYS A 396 13.41 -2.81 44.36
C LYS A 396 14.19 -1.67 43.71
N ARG A 397 13.57 -1.00 42.73
CA ARG A 397 14.16 0.17 42.08
C ARG A 397 14.42 1.32 43.06
N ALA A 398 13.46 1.62 43.95
CA ALA A 398 13.61 2.67 44.95
C ALA A 398 14.73 2.36 45.94
N SER A 399 14.84 1.11 46.40
CA SER A 399 15.92 0.66 47.29
C SER A 399 17.30 0.76 46.61
N GLU A 400 17.40 0.35 45.34
CA GLU A 400 18.64 0.48 44.56
C GLU A 400 19.05 1.95 44.39
N LEU A 401 18.09 2.82 44.02
CA LEU A 401 18.33 4.25 43.88
C LEU A 401 18.75 4.89 45.21
N SER A 402 18.07 4.56 46.29
CA SER A 402 18.37 5.07 47.62
C SER A 402 19.76 4.64 48.11
N THR A 403 20.19 3.41 47.81
CA THR A 403 21.54 2.94 48.11
C THR A 403 22.60 3.79 47.42
N LYS A 404 22.41 4.07 46.12
CA LYS A 404 23.30 4.95 45.34
C LYS A 404 23.32 6.38 45.88
N GLN A 405 22.17 6.89 46.34
CA GLN A 405 22.08 8.22 46.94
C GLN A 405 22.88 8.33 48.25
N LEU A 406 22.92 7.27 49.07
CA LEU A 406 23.72 7.26 50.31
C LEU A 406 25.23 7.37 50.04
N GLU A 407 25.74 6.70 49.01
CA GLU A 407 27.15 6.80 48.61
C GLU A 407 27.53 8.23 48.18
N GLN A 408 26.54 9.03 47.79
CA GLN A 408 26.71 10.38 47.25
C GLN A 408 25.90 11.44 48.04
N THR A 409 25.69 11.23 49.34
CA THR A 409 24.79 12.04 50.19
C THR A 409 25.00 13.55 50.01
N ARG A 410 26.25 14.01 49.99
CA ARG A 410 26.61 15.43 49.84
C ARG A 410 26.31 15.99 48.44
N LEU A 411 26.50 15.17 47.40
CA LEU A 411 26.18 15.54 46.02
C LEU A 411 24.66 15.61 45.81
N ILE A 412 23.93 14.61 46.28
CA ILE A 412 22.47 14.56 46.20
C ILE A 412 21.86 15.72 46.98
N GLY A 413 22.31 15.95 48.22
CA GLY A 413 21.85 17.09 49.00
C GLY A 413 22.14 18.44 48.33
N ALA A 414 23.32 18.61 47.72
CA ALA A 414 23.65 19.81 46.96
C ALA A 414 22.77 19.98 45.71
N GLN A 415 22.46 18.90 45.00
CA GLN A 415 21.56 18.90 43.85
C GLN A 415 20.12 19.25 44.26
N ASP A 416 19.62 18.66 45.34
CA ASP A 416 18.28 18.93 45.88
C ASP A 416 18.15 20.38 46.35
N LEU A 417 19.18 20.90 47.04
CA LEU A 417 19.22 22.31 47.42
C LEU A 417 19.24 23.20 46.18
N ALA A 418 20.10 22.91 45.21
CA ALA A 418 20.17 23.69 43.99
C ALA A 418 18.83 23.70 43.24
N TRP A 419 18.18 22.54 43.14
CA TRP A 419 16.85 22.41 42.56
C TRP A 419 15.81 23.24 43.32
N ALA A 420 15.79 23.15 44.66
CA ALA A 420 14.86 23.91 45.49
C ALA A 420 15.07 25.43 45.38
N LEU A 421 16.33 25.88 45.28
CA LEU A 421 16.68 27.29 45.12
C LEU A 421 16.29 27.81 43.74
N ILE A 422 16.59 27.09 42.66
CA ILE A 422 16.24 27.49 41.28
C ILE A 422 14.71 27.56 41.08
N ASN A 423 13.96 26.66 41.73
CA ASN A 423 12.50 26.64 41.64
C ASN A 423 11.80 27.54 42.68
N ASN A 424 12.55 28.35 43.43
CA ASN A 424 11.99 29.34 44.33
C ASN A 424 11.68 30.64 43.57
N PRO A 425 10.50 31.26 43.72
CA PRO A 425 10.21 32.56 43.09
C PRO A 425 11.28 33.63 43.35
N ALA A 426 11.91 33.62 44.53
CA ALA A 426 12.97 34.55 44.88
C ALA A 426 14.21 34.44 43.95
N PHE A 427 14.42 33.32 43.26
CA PHE A 427 15.50 33.16 42.29
C PHE A 427 15.32 34.10 41.08
N LEU A 428 14.10 34.21 40.56
CA LEU A 428 13.76 35.08 39.42
C LEU A 428 13.81 36.58 39.77
N PHE A 429 13.71 36.91 41.06
CA PHE A 429 13.68 38.28 41.56
C PHE A 429 14.99 38.71 42.25
N ASN A 430 16.05 37.89 42.19
CA ASN A 430 17.39 38.32 42.58
C ASN A 430 17.90 39.33 41.56
N ARG A 431 17.94 40.61 41.95
CA ARG A 431 18.70 41.65 41.26
C ARG A 431 19.93 42.01 42.07
#